data_AF-A0A961P7M5-F1
#
_entry.id   AF-A0A961P7M5-F1
#
_cell.length_a   1.000
_cell.length_b   1.000
_cell.length_c   1.000
_cell.angle_alpha   90.00
_cell.angle_beta   90.00
_cell.angle_gamma   90.00
#
_symmetry.space_group_name_H-M   'P 1'
#
loop_
_entity.id
_entity.type
_entity.pdbx_description
1 polymer ?
#
loop_
_entity_poly.entity_id
_entity_poly.type
_entity_poly.pdbx_seq_one_letter_code
_entity_poly.pdbx_strand_id
1 'polypeptide(L)' 'IIGCVVNGPGEALMTDVGFTGGGAGSGMVYLAGKQSHKLGNHAMIDHIVEQVEKKAAEIEALSAAAE' A
#
# COMPACT_ATOMS: atom_id res chain seq x y z
N ILE A 1 5.22 0.36 4.68
CA ILE A 1 6.07 -0.76 4.17
C ILE A 1 6.36 -1.71 5.32
N ILE A 2 6.09 -2.99 5.15
CA ILE A 2 6.22 -3.98 6.22
C ILE A 2 7.02 -5.19 5.71
N GLY A 3 8.15 -5.52 6.34
CA GLY A 3 9.09 -6.53 5.83
C GLY A 3 8.75 -7.99 6.15
N CYS A 4 7.78 -8.24 7.03
CA CYS A 4 7.48 -9.57 7.55
C CYS A 4 6.21 -10.17 6.92
N VAL A 5 6.28 -11.41 6.42
CA VAL A 5 5.10 -12.15 5.92
C VAL A 5 4.15 -12.60 7.02
N VAL A 6 4.64 -12.72 8.26
CA VAL A 6 3.87 -13.30 9.37
C VAL A 6 2.93 -12.26 9.96
N ASN A 7 3.49 -11.15 10.46
CA ASN A 7 2.70 -10.09 11.08
C ASN A 7 2.30 -8.99 10.08
N GLY A 8 2.95 -8.92 8.93
CA GLY A 8 2.70 -7.85 7.97
C GLY A 8 1.27 -7.77 7.45
N PRO A 9 0.56 -8.88 7.19
CA PRO A 9 -0.85 -8.80 6.81
C PRO A 9 -1.70 -8.06 7.83
N GLY A 10 -1.52 -8.32 9.13
CA GLY A 10 -2.29 -7.66 10.19
C GLY A 10 -2.01 -6.15 10.28
N GLU A 11 -0.73 -5.77 10.19
CA GLU A 11 -0.32 -4.36 10.19
C GLU A 11 -0.83 -3.63 8.93
N ALA A 12 -0.82 -4.28 7.76
CA ALA A 12 -1.23 -3.67 6.50
C ALA A 12 -2.74 -3.39 6.40
N LEU A 13 -3.58 -4.15 7.11
CA LEU A 13 -5.02 -3.87 7.21
C LEU A 13 -5.32 -2.52 7.90
N MET A 14 -4.36 -1.96 8.64
CA MET A 14 -4.50 -0.69 9.36
C MET A 14 -3.94 0.51 8.58
N THR A 15 -3.65 0.33 7.28
CA THR A 15 -3.02 1.36 6.45
C THR A 15 -3.88 1.73 5.25
N ASP A 16 -3.79 2.98 4.80
CA ASP A 16 -4.38 3.41 3.53
C ASP A 16 -3.68 2.78 2.33
N VAL A 17 -2.35 2.71 2.38
CA VAL A 17 -1.51 2.05 1.38
C VAL A 17 -0.47 1.22 2.12
N GLY A 18 -0.53 -0.10 1.91
CA GLY A 18 0.33 -1.07 2.56
C GLY A 18 1.04 -1.96 1.55
N PHE A 19 2.26 -2.36 1.87
CA PHE A 19 2.97 -3.42 1.17
C PHE A 19 3.63 -4.31 2.21
N THR A 20 3.37 -5.61 2.10
CA THR A 20 4.01 -6.63 2.93
C THR A 20 4.99 -7.41 2.08
N GLY A 21 6.26 -7.47 2.50
CA GLY A 21 7.26 -8.31 1.89
C GLY A 21 6.82 -9.77 1.89
N GLY A 22 7.13 -10.48 0.80
CA GLY A 22 6.82 -11.89 0.62
C GLY A 22 8.05 -12.74 0.34
N GLY A 23 7.93 -14.04 0.56
CA GLY A 23 8.89 -15.00 0.05
C GLY A 23 8.87 -15.05 -1.49
N ALA A 24 9.94 -15.57 -2.10
CA ALA A 24 10.03 -15.79 -3.54
C ALA A 24 9.94 -14.53 -4.43
N GLY A 25 10.47 -13.38 -3.98
CA GLY A 25 10.69 -12.21 -4.83
C GLY A 25 9.44 -11.38 -5.18
N SER A 26 8.35 -11.59 -4.44
CA SER A 26 7.12 -10.81 -4.56
C SER A 26 6.58 -10.46 -3.17
N GLY A 27 5.73 -9.44 -3.08
CA GLY A 27 4.96 -9.12 -1.88
C GLY A 27 3.48 -8.93 -2.19
N MET A 28 2.72 -8.50 -1.18
CA MET A 28 1.29 -8.25 -1.28
C MET A 28 1.01 -6.77 -1.03
N VAL A 29 0.24 -6.16 -1.92
CA VAL A 29 -0.25 -4.79 -1.83
C VAL A 29 -1.60 -4.76 -1.12
N TYR A 30 -1.76 -3.77 -0.25
CA TYR A 30 -2.97 -3.49 0.49
C TYR A 30 -3.40 -2.06 0.22
N LEU A 31 -4.69 -1.85 -0.05
CA LEU A 31 -5.30 -0.54 -0.29
C LEU A 31 -6.52 -0.39 0.60
N ALA A 32 -6.61 0.73 1.33
CA ALA A 32 -7.66 1.04 2.30
C ALA A 32 -7.94 -0.14 3.25
N GLY A 33 -6.87 -0.70 3.81
CA GLY A 33 -6.95 -1.82 4.74
C GLY A 33 -7.46 -3.14 4.14
N LYS A 34 -7.43 -3.30 2.81
CA LYS A 34 -7.84 -4.54 2.12
C LYS A 34 -6.74 -5.06 1.22
N GLN A 35 -6.62 -6.38 1.10
CA GLN A 35 -5.74 -6.99 0.11
C GLN A 35 -6.16 -6.58 -1.30
N SER A 36 -5.19 -6.17 -2.11
CA SER A 36 -5.41 -5.76 -3.49
C SER A 36 -4.84 -6.81 -4.45
N HIS A 37 -3.52 -6.94 -4.54
CA HIS A 37 -2.86 -7.85 -5.48
C HIS A 37 -1.41 -8.13 -5.07
N LYS A 38 -0.82 -9.19 -5.65
CA LYS A 38 0.60 -9.49 -5.53
C LYS A 38 1.43 -8.64 -6.49
N LEU A 39 2.60 -8.22 -6.05
CA LEU A 39 3.52 -7.41 -6.84
C LEU A 39 4.95 -7.93 -6.71
N GLY A 40 5.66 -8.00 -7.84
CA GLY A 40 7.08 -8.37 -7.84
C GLY A 40 7.94 -7.28 -7.21
N ASN A 41 8.99 -7.67 -6.48
CA ASN A 41 9.84 -6.72 -5.74
C ASN A 41 10.52 -5.67 -6.65
N HIS A 42 10.75 -5.98 -7.92
CA HIS A 42 11.36 -5.07 -8.88
C HIS A 42 10.47 -3.85 -9.22
N ALA A 43 9.15 -4.03 -9.19
CA ALA A 43 8.16 -2.98 -9.47
C ALA A 43 7.57 -2.37 -8.19
N MET A 44 8.03 -2.82 -7.02
CA MET A 44 7.47 -2.46 -5.72
C MET A 44 7.52 -0.96 -5.45
N ILE A 45 8.67 -0.33 -5.67
CA ILE A 45 8.88 1.08 -5.31
C ILE A 45 7.98 1.97 -6.16
N ASP A 46 8.07 1.86 -7.48
CA ASP A 46 7.34 2.70 -8.42
C ASP A 46 5.82 2.60 -8.18
N HIS A 47 5.31 1.38 -8.01
CA HIS A 47 3.89 1.19 -7.77
C HIS A 47 3.43 1.76 -6.43
N ILE A 48 4.21 1.61 -5.36
CA ILE A 48 3.82 2.16 -4.06
C ILE A 48 3.81 3.68 -4.10
N VAL A 49 4.80 4.31 -4.74
CA VAL A 49 4.83 5.77 -4.92
C VAL A 49 3.57 6.24 -5.67
N GLU A 50 3.23 5.59 -6.78
CA GLU A 50 2.01 5.88 -7.54
C GLU A 50 0.75 5.82 -6.67
N GLN A 51 0.59 4.77 -5.85
CA GLN A 51 -0.57 4.63 -4.97
C GLN A 51 -0.60 5.69 -3.86
N VAL A 52 0.56 6.05 -3.29
CA VAL A 52 0.66 7.09 -2.25
C VAL A 52 0.33 8.47 -2.82
N GLU A 53 0.86 8.82 -3.99
CA GLU A 53 0.57 10.09 -4.66
C GLU A 53 -0.92 10.21 -4.99
N LYS A 54 -1.52 9.14 -5.52
CA LYS A 54 -2.96 9.09 -5.79
C LYS A 54 -3.77 9.32 -4.51
N LYS A 55 -3.41 8.65 -3.41
CA LYS A 55 -4.11 8.80 -2.13
C LYS A 55 -3.94 10.19 -1.54
N ALA A 56 -2.76 10.80 -1.67
CA ALA A 56 -2.51 12.17 -1.23
C ALA A 56 -3.41 13.16 -2.00
N ALA A 57 -3.47 13.05 -3.32
CA ALA A 57 -4.34 13.89 -4.15
C ALA A 57 -5.83 13.74 -3.80
N GLU A 58 -6.29 12.50 -3.50
CA GLU A 58 -7.65 12.26 -3.02
C GLU A 58 -7.92 12.97 -1.68
N ILE A 59 -6.97 12.91 -0.73
CA ILE A 59 -7.10 13.57 0.57
C ILE A 59 -7.15 15.09 0.42
N GLU A 60 -6.26 15.67 -0.40
CA GLU A 60 -6.22 17.11 -0.66
C GLU A 60 -7.52 17.61 -1.31
N ALA A 61 -8.05 16.88 -2.28
CA ALA A 61 -9.33 17.20 -2.92
C ALA A 61 -10.50 17.15 -1.94
N LEU A 62 -10.51 16.16 -1.03
CA LEU A 62 -11.53 16.04 0.01
C LEU A 62 -11.43 17.17 1.04
N SER A 63 -10.21 17.58 1.45
CA SER A 63 -10.03 18.70 2.37
C SER A 63 -10.47 20.03 1.75
N ALA A 64 -10.13 20.27 0.48
CA ALA A 64 -10.50 21.50 -0.21
C ALA A 64 -12.01 21.61 -0.48
N ALA A 65 -12.71 20.49 -0.63
CA ALA A 65 -14.17 20.48 -0.78
C ALA A 65 -14.94 20.63 0.55
N ALA A 66 -14.25 20.44 1.68
CA ALA A 66 -14.82 20.56 3.03
C ALA A 66 -14.64 21.97 3.64
N GLU A 67 -13.81 22.81 3.04
CA GLU A 67 -13.69 24.26 3.30
C GLU A 67 -14.73 25.07 2.51
#